data_AF-A0A5E4IZI9-F1
#
_entry.id   AF-A0A5E4IZI9-F1
#
_cell.length_a   1.000
_cell.length_b   1.000
_cell.length_c   1.000
_cell.angle_alpha   90.00
_cell.angle_beta   90.00
_cell.angle_gamma   90.00
#
_symmetry.space_group_name_H-M   'P 1'
#
loop_
_entity.id
_entity.type
_entity.pdbx_description
1 polymer ?
#
loop_
_entity_poly.entity_id
_entity_poly.type
_entity_poly.pdbx_seq_one_letter_code
_entity_poly.pdbx_strand_id
1 'polypeptide(L)' 'MKMAVIRLKELKSLQVSELKEKLVTYKKELKEQESIKIRTKRPDNPGKYRELKKVIARIMTLIQIKSKKA' A
#
# COMPACT_ATOMS: atom_id res chain seq x y z
N MET A 1 -11.42 -9.92 3.68
CA MET A 1 -10.05 -10.39 3.35
C MET A 1 -9.06 -9.84 4.39
N LYS A 2 -8.40 -10.71 5.16
CA LYS A 2 -7.34 -10.32 6.10
C LYS A 2 -6.08 -10.03 5.30
N MET A 3 -5.50 -8.84 5.47
CA MET A 3 -4.29 -8.45 4.73
C MET A 3 -3.11 -9.33 5.17
N ALA A 4 -2.54 -10.10 4.23
CA ALA A 4 -1.18 -10.60 4.37
C ALA A 4 -0.25 -9.42 4.11
N VAL A 5 0.53 -9.02 5.12
CA VAL A 5 1.57 -7.99 4.96
C VAL A 5 2.57 -8.51 3.94
N ILE A 6 2.51 -8.00 2.71
CA ILE A 6 3.47 -8.35 1.68
C ILE A 6 4.85 -7.87 2.14
N ARG A 7 5.80 -8.80 2.23
CA ARG A 7 7.15 -8.49 2.67
C ARG A 7 7.85 -7.68 1.58
N LEU A 8 8.81 -6.85 2.01
CA LEU A 8 9.59 -6.05 1.06
C LEU A 8 10.28 -6.90 -0.02
N LYS A 9 10.72 -8.11 0.32
CA LYS A 9 11.32 -9.06 -0.63
C LYS A 9 10.37 -9.40 -1.78
N GLU A 10 9.10 -9.66 -1.45
CA GLU A 10 8.06 -9.97 -2.43
C GLU A 10 7.73 -8.75 -3.29
N LEU A 11 7.71 -7.53 -2.72
CA LEU A 11 7.50 -6.32 -3.54
C LEU A 11 8.64 -6.10 -4.55
N LYS A 12 9.89 -6.44 -4.19
CA LYS A 12 11.04 -6.24 -5.09
C LYS A 12 11.01 -7.17 -6.31
N SER A 13 10.49 -8.40 -6.15
CA SER A 13 10.38 -9.38 -7.24
C SER A 13 9.29 -9.07 -8.25
N LEU A 14 8.30 -8.23 -7.90
CA LEU A 14 7.21 -7.87 -8.79
C LEU A 14 7.65 -6.96 -9.93
N GLN A 15 6.94 -7.05 -11.06
CA GLN A 15 7.08 -6.12 -12.18
C GLN A 15 6.38 -4.78 -11.90
N VAL A 16 6.70 -3.76 -12.70
CA VAL A 16 6.13 -2.41 -12.53
C VAL A 16 4.60 -2.41 -12.71
N SER A 17 4.06 -3.22 -13.63
CA SER A 17 2.62 -3.42 -13.83
C SER A 17 1.94 -3.95 -12.57
N GLU A 18 2.45 -5.06 -12.02
CA GLU A 18 1.93 -5.68 -10.80
C GLU A 18 2.04 -4.75 -9.58
N LEU A 19 3.13 -3.99 -9.48
CA LEU A 19 3.30 -2.97 -8.45
C LEU A 19 2.22 -1.87 -8.56
N LYS A 20 1.87 -1.44 -9.78
CA LYS A 20 0.79 -0.46 -10.01
C LYS A 20 -0.58 -1.02 -9.64
N GLU A 21 -0.88 -2.28 -9.99
CA GLU A 21 -2.14 -2.93 -9.61
C GLU A 21 -2.28 -3.01 -8.09
N LYS A 22 -1.25 -3.49 -7.38
CA LYS A 22 -1.24 -3.52 -5.92
C LYS A 22 -1.35 -2.13 -5.30
N LEU A 23 -0.73 -1.11 -5.90
CA LEU A 23 -0.84 0.27 -5.45
C LEU A 23 -2.31 0.75 -5.46
N VAL A 24 -3.06 0.44 -6.51
CA VAL A 24 -4.49 0.79 -6.62
C VAL A 24 -5.29 0.11 -5.51
N THR A 25 -5.08 -1.19 -5.31
CA THR A 25 -5.76 -1.97 -4.26
C THR A 25 -5.47 -1.40 -2.87
N TYR A 26 -4.21 -1.15 -2.52
CA TYR A 26 -3.86 -0.61 -1.21
C TYR A 26 -4.34 0.84 -0.99
N LYS A 27 -4.37 1.67 -2.04
CA LYS A 27 -4.97 3.01 -1.96
C LYS A 27 -6.48 2.95 -1.69
N LYS A 28 -7.20 2.01 -2.31
CA LYS A 28 -8.63 1.80 -2.02
C LYS A 28 -8.86 1.40 -0.57
N GLU A 29 -8.08 0.44 -0.06
CA GLU A 29 -8.15 0.04 1.35
C GLU A 29 -7.81 1.17 2.32
N LEU A 30 -6.79 1.99 1.99
CA LEU A 30 -6.44 3.15 2.80
C LEU A 30 -7.59 4.16 2.84
N LYS A 31 -8.21 4.44 1.69
CA LYS A 31 -9.33 5.38 1.58
C LYS A 31 -10.51 4.94 2.45
N GLU A 32 -10.81 3.65 2.49
CA GLU A 32 -11.85 3.09 3.37
C GLU A 32 -11.55 3.39 4.85
N GLN A 33 -10.30 3.13 5.28
CA GLN A 33 -9.86 3.42 6.64
C GLN A 33 -9.86 4.93 6.95
N GLU A 34 -9.57 5.79 5.97
CA GLU A 34 -9.66 7.25 6.11
C GLU A 34 -11.10 7.72 6.27
N SER A 35 -12.03 7.20 5.47
CA SER A 35 -13.46 7.49 5.62
C SER A 35 -13.97 7.14 7.02
N ILE A 36 -13.59 5.97 7.55
CA ILE A 36 -13.95 5.57 8.91
C ILE A 36 -13.29 6.49 9.94
N LYS A 37 -12.01 6.82 9.76
CA LYS A 37 -11.29 7.75 10.64
C LYS A 37 -11.96 9.11 10.71
N ILE A 38 -12.43 9.65 9.58
CA ILE A 38 -13.13 10.94 9.52
C ILE A 38 -14.39 10.87 10.38
N ARG A 39 -15.20 9.81 10.24
CA ARG A 39 -16.45 9.63 10.98
C ARG A 39 -16.24 9.40 12.48
N THR A 40 -15.23 8.63 12.86
CA THR A 40 -15.07 8.11 14.24
C THR A 40 -13.87 8.70 14.99
N LYS A 41 -13.17 9.67 14.40
CA LYS A 41 -11.88 10.25 14.85
C LYS A 41 -10.72 9.25 14.95
N ARG A 42 -10.92 7.96 14.68
CA ARG A 42 -9.90 6.90 14.72
C ARG A 42 -10.10 5.92 13.56
N PRO A 43 -9.05 5.46 12.86
CA PRO A 43 -9.22 4.39 11.89
C PRO A 43 -9.67 3.10 12.60
N ASP A 44 -10.49 2.30 11.90
CA ASP A 44 -10.99 1.02 12.38
C ASP A 44 -9.87 0.09 12.86
N ASN A 45 -8.79 0.02 12.09
CA ASN A 45 -7.56 -0.66 12.51
C ASN A 45 -6.33 0.26 12.36
N PRO A 46 -5.87 0.91 13.44
CA PRO A 46 -4.73 1.82 13.40
C PRO A 46 -3.40 1.18 12.96
N GLY A 47 -3.19 -0.09 13.31
CA GLY A 47 -2.01 -0.84 12.88
C GLY A 47 -2.02 -1.05 11.37
N LYS A 48 -3.16 -1.53 10.84
CA LYS A 48 -3.37 -1.70 9.40
C LYS A 48 -3.23 -0.37 8.65
N TYR A 49 -3.81 0.71 9.18
CA TYR A 49 -3.73 2.05 8.61
C TYR A 49 -2.27 2.53 8.44
N ARG A 50 -1.45 2.37 9.49
CA ARG A 50 -0.03 2.73 9.45
C ARG A 50 0.75 1.87 8.45
N GLU A 51 0.48 0.56 8.41
CA GLU A 51 1.16 -0.35 7.49
C GLU A 51 0.77 -0.09 6.02
N LEU A 52 -0.50 0.17 5.72
CA LEU A 52 -0.95 0.55 4.37
C LEU A 52 -0.18 1.75 3.83
N LYS A 53 -0.02 2.81 4.65
CA LYS A 53 0.76 4.00 4.27
C LYS A 53 2.22 3.66 3.93
N LYS A 54 2.87 2.83 4.75
CA LYS A 54 4.26 2.40 4.52
C LYS A 54 4.38 1.57 3.24
N VAL A 55 3.48 0.63 3.02
CA VAL A 55 3.49 -0.25 1.85
C VAL A 55 3.27 0.57 0.56
N ILE A 56 2.31 1.51 0.56
CA ILE A 56 2.07 2.43 -0.56
C ILE A 56 3.35 3.23 -0.89
N ALA A 57 3.99 3.82 0.12
CA ALA A 57 5.23 4.58 -0.07
C ALA A 57 6.34 3.71 -0.67
N ARG A 58 6.54 2.49 -0.16
CA ARG A 58 7.53 1.53 -0.67
C ARG A 58 7.28 1.15 -2.12
N ILE A 59 6.02 0.88 -2.48
CA ILE A 59 5.64 0.55 -3.86
C ILE A 59 5.95 1.71 -4.79
N MET A 60 5.61 2.95 -4.42
CA MET A 60 5.93 4.14 -5.20
C MET A 60 7.45 4.29 -5.40
N THR A 61 8.24 4.10 -4.34
CA THR A 61 9.70 4.11 -4.44
C THR A 61 10.23 3.03 -5.39
N LEU A 62 9.71 1.80 -5.31
CA LEU A 62 10.14 0.71 -6.18
C LEU A 62 9.79 0.96 -7.65
N ILE A 63 8.60 1.51 -7.93
CA ILE A 63 8.20 1.92 -9.28
C ILE A 63 9.18 2.97 -9.82
N GLN A 64 9.50 3.99 -9.02
CA GLN A 64 10.45 5.04 -9.44
C GLN A 64 11.84 4.49 -9.72
N ILE A 65 12.35 3.61 -8.85
CA ILE A 65 13.67 2.97 -9.03
C ILE A 65 13.69 2.13 -10.30
N LYS A 66 12.66 1.30 -10.52
CA LYS A 66 12.57 0.44 -11.70
C LYS A 66 12.41 1.25 -12.99
N SER A 67 11.64 2.35 -12.96
CA SER A 67 11.45 3.24 -14.10
C SER A 67 12.71 4.05 -14.48
N LYS A 68 13.62 4.34 -13.52
CA LYS A 68 14.90 5.00 -13.79
C LYS A 68 15.99 4.05 -14.29
N LYS A 69 15.81 2.74 -14.10
CA LYS A 69 16.72 1.69 -14.55
C LYS A 69 16.36 1.13 -15.94
N ALA A 70 15.23 1.55 -16.48
CA ALA A 70 14.77 1.21 -17.82
C ALA A 70 15.32 2.19 -18.85
#